data_AF-A0A443YZZ7-F1
#
_entry.id   AF-A0A443YZZ7-F1
#
_cell.length_a   1.000
_cell.length_b   1.000
_cell.length_c   1.000
_cell.angle_alpha   90.00
_cell.angle_beta   90.00
_cell.angle_gamma   90.00
#
_symmetry.space_group_name_H-M   'P 1'
#
loop_
_entity.id
_entity.type
_entity.pdbx_description
1 polymer ?
#
loop_
_entity_poly.entity_id
_entity_poly.type
_entity_poly.pdbx_seq_one_letter_code
_entity_poly.pdbx_strand_id
1 'polypeptide(L)'
;MVDLLKELKLDKWYGVTLYIGILCCAAPFFKKIEFLNEKHLFALGLGLLMISLSNFIANRYVQQPIPGGFLQWQEIIHSPFTMILQIVGGVIAFLFLFLLFIDLI
;
A
#
# COMPACT_ATOMS: atom_id res chain seq x y z
N MET A 1 21.76 5.92 -17.01
CA MET A 1 21.05 4.67 -16.72
C MET A 1 19.73 5.06 -16.12
N VAL A 2 18.61 4.69 -16.75
CA VAL A 2 17.28 4.98 -16.21
C VAL A 2 17.13 4.17 -14.93
N ASP A 3 17.01 4.85 -13.79
CA ASP A 3 16.70 4.19 -12.51
C ASP A 3 15.25 3.70 -12.59
N LEU A 4 15.06 2.49 -13.11
CA LEU A 4 13.76 1.83 -13.22
C LEU A 4 13.02 1.81 -11.89
N LEU A 5 13.75 1.73 -10.76
CA LEU A 5 13.16 1.83 -9.42
C LEU A 5 12.49 3.19 -9.17
N LYS A 6 13.06 4.27 -9.71
CA LYS A 6 12.56 5.64 -9.52
C LYS A 6 11.39 5.92 -10.47
N GLU A 7 11.41 5.37 -11.68
CA GLU A 7 10.28 5.42 -12.62
C GLU A 7 9.07 4.62 -12.13
N LEU A 8 9.29 3.41 -11.61
CA LEU A 8 8.23 2.58 -11.01
C LEU A 8 7.86 3.03 -9.58
N LYS A 9 8.49 4.08 -9.04
CA LYS A 9 8.30 4.56 -7.65
C LYS A 9 8.48 3.44 -6.61
N LEU A 10 9.32 2.45 -6.92
CA LEU A 10 9.77 1.36 -6.06
C LEU A 10 10.88 1.81 -5.10
N ASP A 11 11.35 3.06 -5.20
CA ASP A 11 12.28 3.65 -4.25
C ASP A 11 11.69 3.74 -2.82
N LYS A 12 10.37 3.59 -2.70
CA LYS A 12 9.65 3.70 -1.43
C LYS A 12 8.92 2.40 -1.11
N TRP A 13 8.93 2.03 0.17
CA TRP A 13 8.29 0.82 0.67
C TRP A 13 6.81 0.72 0.28
N TYR A 14 6.11 1.86 0.23
CA TYR A 14 4.71 1.91 -0.17
C TYR A 14 4.48 1.71 -1.69
N GLY A 15 5.52 1.88 -2.52
CA GLY A 15 5.49 1.48 -3.93
C GLY A 15 5.48 -0.04 -4.07
N VAL A 16 6.31 -0.74 -3.29
CA VAL A 16 6.35 -2.21 -3.26
C VAL A 16 4.99 -2.78 -2.81
N THR A 17 4.42 -2.24 -1.74
CA THR A 17 3.09 -2.68 -1.26
C THR A 17 1.98 -2.40 -2.27
N LEU A 18 2.12 -1.38 -3.13
CA LEU A 18 1.16 -1.09 -4.20
C LEU A 18 1.17 -2.22 -5.24
N TYR A 19 2.35 -2.64 -5.70
CA TYR A 19 2.47 -3.74 -6.66
C TYR A 19 1.97 -5.07 -6.07
N ILE A 20 2.29 -5.35 -4.79
CA ILE A 20 1.77 -6.54 -4.10
C ILE A 20 0.25 -6.47 -4.00
N GLY A 21 -0.32 -5.31 -3.66
CA GLY A 21 -1.77 -5.10 -3.63
C GLY A 21 -2.43 -5.35 -4.99
N ILE A 22 -1.84 -4.85 -6.08
CA ILE A 22 -2.31 -5.11 -7.45
C ILE A 22 -2.27 -6.61 -7.76
N LEU A 23 -1.16 -7.29 -7.42
CA LEU A 23 -1.02 -8.73 -7.63
C LEU A 23 -2.06 -9.53 -6.85
N CYS A 24 -2.32 -9.18 -5.57
CA CYS A 24 -3.36 -9.81 -4.76
C CYS A 24 -4.76 -9.58 -5.34
N CYS A 25 -5.05 -8.39 -5.88
CA CYS A 25 -6.32 -8.12 -6.55
C CYS A 25 -6.45 -8.85 -7.89
N ALA A 26 -5.34 -9.03 -8.63
CA ALA A 26 -5.33 -9.64 -9.95
C ALA A 26 -5.30 -11.18 -9.90
N ALA A 27 -4.65 -11.77 -8.91
CA ALA A 27 -4.53 -13.22 -8.70
C ALA A 27 -5.87 -13.99 -8.80
N PRO A 28 -6.99 -13.56 -8.18
CA PRO A 28 -8.25 -14.28 -8.29
C PRO A 28 -8.85 -14.30 -9.71
N PHE A 29 -8.42 -13.41 -10.61
CA PHE A 29 -8.91 -13.38 -12.00
C PHE A 29 -8.17 -14.37 -12.92
N PHE A 30 -6.93 -14.75 -12.60
CA PHE A 30 -6.12 -15.61 -13.47
C PHE A 30 -6.29 -17.09 -13.17
N LYS A 31 -6.62 -17.46 -11.92
CA LYS A 31 -6.76 -18.85 -11.53
C LYS A 31 -7.70 -18.97 -10.33
N LYS A 32 -8.65 -19.91 -10.40
CA LYS A 32 -9.40 -20.34 -9.21
C LYS A 32 -8.42 -21.02 -8.26
N ILE A 33 -8.18 -20.41 -7.11
CA ILE A 33 -7.30 -20.96 -6.09
C ILE A 33 -8.19 -21.83 -5.19
N GLU A 34 -8.19 -23.15 -5.40
CA GLU A 34 -9.07 -24.08 -4.65
C GLU A 34 -8.82 -24.06 -3.13
N PHE A 35 -7.61 -23.66 -2.71
CA PHE A 35 -7.19 -23.57 -1.31
C PHE A 35 -7.37 -22.18 -0.69
N LEU A 36 -7.86 -21.19 -1.45
CA LEU A 36 -7.87 -19.80 -0.99
C LEU A 36 -9.13 -19.06 -1.40
N ASN A 37 -9.79 -18.44 -0.44
CA ASN A 37 -10.99 -17.67 -0.71
C ASN A 37 -10.64 -16.39 -1.50
N GLU A 38 -11.03 -16.36 -2.77
CA GLU A 38 -10.79 -15.27 -3.72
C GLU A 38 -11.24 -13.91 -3.18
N LYS A 39 -12.33 -13.89 -2.40
CA LYS A 39 -12.87 -12.66 -1.79
C LYS A 39 -11.93 -12.10 -0.72
N HIS A 40 -11.32 -12.96 0.10
CA HIS A 40 -10.39 -12.54 1.14
C HIS A 40 -9.07 -12.05 0.54
N LEU A 41 -8.57 -12.73 -0.50
CA LEU A 41 -7.37 -12.31 -1.21
C LEU A 41 -7.57 -10.96 -1.92
N PHE A 42 -8.73 -10.75 -2.54
CA PHE A 42 -9.08 -9.48 -3.16
C PHE A 42 -9.23 -8.35 -2.14
N ALA A 43 -9.88 -8.60 -1.00
CA ALA A 43 -10.06 -7.61 0.06
C ALA A 43 -8.73 -7.23 0.75
N LEU A 44 -7.82 -8.19 0.90
CA LEU A 44 -6.45 -7.94 1.35
C LEU A 44 -5.70 -7.04 0.35
N GLY A 45 -5.82 -7.33 -0.95
CA GLY A 45 -5.27 -6.50 -2.02
C GLY A 45 -5.80 -5.06 -1.96
N LEU A 46 -7.10 -4.87 -1.76
CA LEU A 46 -7.71 -3.55 -1.57
C LEU A 46 -7.16 -2.81 -0.34
N GLY A 47 -6.99 -3.50 0.80
CA GLY A 47 -6.38 -2.92 2.00
C GLY A 47 -4.95 -2.43 1.75
N LEU A 48 -4.12 -3.26 1.11
CA LEU A 48 -2.75 -2.90 0.72
C LEU A 48 -2.70 -1.72 -0.26
N LEU A 49 -3.63 -1.67 -1.21
CA LEU A 49 -3.75 -0.56 -2.14
C LEU A 49 -4.12 0.74 -1.42
N MET A 50 -5.07 0.71 -0.47
CA MET A 50 -5.45 1.89 0.30
C MET A 50 -4.29 2.45 1.13
N ILE A 51 -3.51 1.59 1.79
CA ILE A 51 -2.31 1.99 2.55
C ILE A 51 -1.26 2.59 1.62
N SER A 52 -1.05 1.97 0.46
CA SER A 52 -0.06 2.45 -0.50
C SER A 52 -0.45 3.81 -1.08
N LEU A 53 -1.74 3.95 -1.43
CA LEU A 53 -2.29 5.19 -1.98
C LEU A 53 -2.30 6.32 -0.95
N SER A 54 -2.62 6.05 0.31
CA SER A 54 -2.57 7.05 1.39
C SER A 54 -1.16 7.62 1.56
N ASN A 55 -0.13 6.77 1.50
CA ASN A 55 1.27 7.19 1.54
C ASN A 55 1.70 7.96 0.27
N PHE A 56 1.24 7.54 -0.92
CA PHE A 56 1.50 8.30 -2.16
C PHE A 56 0.86 9.68 -2.13
N ILE A 57 -0.37 9.78 -1.62
CA ILE A 57 -1.10 11.05 -1.46
C ILE A 57 -0.37 11.91 -0.44
N ALA A 58 -0.05 11.39 0.76
CA ALA A 58 0.68 12.13 1.79
C ALA A 58 2.02 12.65 1.25
N ASN A 59 2.79 11.82 0.56
CA ASN A 59 4.05 12.22 -0.06
C ASN A 59 3.92 13.26 -1.18
N ARG A 60 2.77 13.34 -1.86
CA ARG A 60 2.52 14.38 -2.88
C ARG A 60 2.25 15.74 -2.26
N TYR A 61 1.68 15.78 -1.05
CA TYR A 61 1.44 17.02 -0.30
C TYR A 61 2.68 17.56 0.45
N VAL A 62 3.80 16.82 0.47
CA VAL A 62 5.09 17.18 1.11
C VAL A 62 5.89 18.24 0.33
N GLN A 63 5.32 18.86 -0.71
CA GLN A 63 6.01 19.92 -1.48
C GLN A 63 6.09 21.29 -0.75
N GLN A 64 5.94 21.34 0.58
CA GLN A 64 6.30 22.55 1.33
C GLN A 64 7.71 22.38 1.89
N PRO A 65 8.74 23.01 1.27
CA PRO A 65 10.08 22.99 1.81
C PRO A 65 10.07 23.72 3.16
N ILE A 66 10.29 22.98 4.24
CA ILE A 66 10.59 23.59 5.54
C ILE A 66 11.97 24.26 5.39
N PRO A 67 12.11 25.57 5.67
CA PRO A 67 13.39 26.25 5.60
C PRO A 67 14.25 25.81 6.80
N GLY A 68 15.04 24.75 6.61
CA GLY A 68 15.80 24.12 7.69
C GLY A 68 17.09 23.44 7.22
N GLY A 69 18.09 24.24 6.80
CA GLY A 69 19.50 23.82 6.72
C GLY A 69 19.87 22.66 5.79
N PHE A 70 21.11 22.18 5.93
CA PHE A 70 21.82 21.23 5.04
C PHE A 70 21.23 19.80 4.95
N LEU A 71 20.20 19.48 5.73
CA LEU A 71 19.57 18.16 5.78
C LEU A 71 18.06 18.33 5.63
N GLN A 72 17.63 18.45 4.37
CA GLN A 72 16.23 18.54 4.00
C GLN A 72 15.60 17.14 4.11
N TRP A 73 15.26 16.72 5.31
CA TRP A 73 14.47 15.50 5.54
C TRP A 73 13.03 15.76 5.09
N GLN A 74 12.55 14.98 4.12
CA GLN A 74 11.14 14.97 3.75
C GLN A 74 10.36 14.16 4.80
N GLU A 75 9.88 14.82 5.85
CA GLU A 75 8.91 14.19 6.75
C GLU A 75 7.58 14.04 6.02
N ILE A 76 7.08 12.81 5.95
CA ILE A 76 5.75 12.52 5.39
C ILE A 76 4.72 13.00 6.41
N ILE A 77 4.24 14.23 6.24
CA ILE A 77 3.15 14.76 7.06
C ILE A 77 1.84 14.18 6.53
N HIS A 78 1.25 13.28 7.30
CA HIS A 78 -0.08 12.78 7.02
C HIS A 78 -1.12 13.84 7.40
N SER A 79 -1.92 14.27 6.42
CA SER A 79 -3.18 14.95 6.69
C SER A 79 -4.10 14.00 7.48
N PRO A 80 -4.96 14.50 8.38
CA PRO A 80 -5.92 13.67 9.13
C PRO A 80 -6.72 12.74 8.21
N PHE A 81 -7.05 13.17 6.99
CA PHE A 81 -7.70 12.32 5.99
C PHE A 81 -6.81 11.13 5.56
N THR A 82 -5.54 11.39 5.22
CA THR A 82 -4.60 10.32 4.82
C THR A 82 -4.27 9.40 5.98
N MET A 83 -4.27 9.90 7.21
CA MET A 83 -4.05 9.10 8.42
C MET A 83 -5.22 8.14 8.66
N ILE A 84 -6.46 8.62 8.57
CA ILE A 84 -7.66 7.78 8.68
C ILE A 84 -7.66 6.73 7.57
N LEU A 85 -7.35 7.11 6.33
CA LEU A 85 -7.30 6.19 5.19
C LEU A 85 -6.27 5.06 5.42
N GLN A 86 -5.12 5.40 6.01
CA GLN A 86 -4.07 4.43 6.33
C GLN A 86 -4.48 3.48 7.46
N ILE A 87 -5.14 3.99 8.49
CA ILE A 87 -5.65 3.17 9.60
C ILE A 87 -6.73 2.22 9.10
N VAL A 88 -7.71 2.72 8.33
CA VAL A 88 -8.78 1.91 7.75
C VAL A 88 -8.21 0.85 6.81
N GLY A 89 -7.30 1.23 5.91
CA GLY A 89 -6.61 0.29 5.02
C GLY A 89 -5.81 -0.76 5.79
N GLY A 90 -5.13 -0.36 6.87
CA GLY A 90 -4.39 -1.24 7.78
C GLY A 90 -5.28 -2.26 8.48
N VAL A 91 -6.42 -1.82 9.04
CA VAL A 91 -7.39 -2.70 9.70
C VAL A 91 -7.97 -3.70 8.70
N ILE A 92 -8.33 -3.25 7.50
CA ILE A 92 -8.84 -4.12 6.43
C ILE A 92 -7.76 -5.15 6.04
N ALA A 93 -6.55 -4.70 5.74
CA ALA A 93 -5.45 -5.59 5.36
C ALA A 93 -5.17 -6.63 6.45
N PHE A 94 -5.15 -6.22 7.72
CA PHE A 94 -4.88 -7.12 8.84
C PHE A 94 -6.00 -8.14 9.07
N LEU A 95 -7.26 -7.72 9.05
CA LEU A 95 -8.41 -8.60 9.23
C LEU A 95 -8.50 -9.65 8.12
N PHE A 96 -8.33 -9.24 6.86
CA PHE A 96 -8.39 -10.17 5.74
C PHE A 96 -7.16 -11.06 5.63
N LEU A 97 -5.98 -10.59 6.05
CA LEU A 97 -4.80 -11.44 6.20
C LEU A 97 -5.03 -12.51 7.25
N PHE A 98 -5.62 -12.16 8.39
CA PHE A 98 -5.98 -13.12 9.43
C PHE A 98 -7.03 -14.13 8.96
N LEU A 99 -8.08 -13.69 8.27
CA LEU A 99 -9.09 -14.60 7.69
C LEU A 99 -8.49 -15.55 6.64
N LEU A 100 -7.56 -15.06 5.83
CA LEU A 100 -6.88 -15.85 4.81
C LEU A 100 -6.00 -16.93 5.45
N PHE A 101 -5.34 -16.63 6.57
CA PHE A 101 -4.62 -17.64 7.37
C PHE A 101 -5.54 -18.69 8.00
N ILE A 102 -6.73 -18.30 8.46
CA ILE A 102 -7.72 -19.24 9.00
C ILE A 102 -8.24 -20.17 7.90
N ASP A 103 -8.58 -19.64 6.72
CA ASP A 103 -9.05 -20.44 5.58
C ASP A 103 -7.98 -21.41 5.05
N LEU A 104 -6.69 -21.15 5.35
CA LEU A 104 -5.57 -21.96 4.91
C LEU A 104 -5.24 -23.13 5.88
N ILE A 105 -5.64 -23.04 7.15
CA ILE A 105 -5.41 -24.05 8.21
C ILE A 105 -6.51 -25.10 8.20
#